data_AF-A0A4P6F2T0-F1
#
_entry.id   AF-A0A4P6F2T0-F1
#
_cell.length_a   1.000
_cell.length_b   1.000
_cell.length_c   1.000
_cell.angle_alpha   90.00
_cell.angle_beta   90.00
_cell.angle_gamma   90.00
#
_symmetry.space_group_name_H-M   'P 1'
#
loop_
_entity.id
_entity.type
_entity.pdbx_description
1 polymer ?
#
loop_
_entity_poly.entity_id
_entity_poly.type
_entity_poly.pdbx_seq_one_letter_code
_entity_poly.pdbx_strand_id
1 'polypeptide(L)'
;MGRHDTAPLGPRFVRVLTATGLSNLADGVSKVAVPLVAVRFTDSPLALGGLGVAMTLPWLLLSLPAGALADRLDRRRIMLAANGARALVAGLLAVVLAAGVESIALLYAAALLAGIAEVLYDTSSQSILPQVVRRPDLPRANARLYGVEMVANQFAGPPLGGLLVGVAAALALGAPAALWALAVVALASVRGEFRVARTGPTTTVRADIGEGLRYLARHRVLRTLAAMTGLANLASSMVFAVFVLFAVGPSSPLGLTDATYGILLATTSVGAVLGSLLATRVAATFGRAASLAFGVVTFTVMAGTPAVTTNPWVVGAVFLVSGLGVMVWNVIAVSLRQQVTPDALLGRTNACYRLLAWGLQPVGAFLGGVIGQAFGLRPVFVVAASLSALTALGLLVVTNRAIADAEAAAEAGAQAEPGAAAAVGSDAEATVASREPGEG
;
A
#
# COMPACT_ATOMS: atom_id res chain seq x y z
N MET A 1 13.26 24.64 19.39
CA MET A 1 12.14 23.69 19.26
C MET A 1 10.85 24.46 19.58
N GLY A 2 10.26 25.09 18.56
CA GLY A 2 9.31 26.20 18.71
C GLY A 2 7.86 25.76 18.88
N ARG A 3 7.07 26.59 19.57
CA ARG A 3 5.65 26.47 19.96
C ARG A 3 4.62 26.21 18.83
N HIS A 4 5.02 25.81 17.62
CA HIS A 4 4.12 25.56 16.49
C HIS A 4 3.59 24.11 16.38
N ASP A 5 4.13 23.15 17.16
CA ASP A 5 3.80 21.72 16.99
C ASP A 5 2.42 21.27 17.53
N THR A 6 1.66 22.14 18.20
CA THR A 6 0.42 21.76 18.89
C THR A 6 -0.87 22.26 18.25
N ALA A 7 -0.79 23.14 17.23
CA ALA A 7 -2.00 23.66 16.59
C ALA A 7 -2.84 22.51 15.98
N PRO A 8 -4.18 22.50 16.15
CA PRO A 8 -5.03 21.47 15.58
C PRO A 8 -5.03 21.55 14.04
N LEU A 9 -4.96 20.42 13.36
CA LEU A 9 -4.92 20.30 11.89
C LEU A 9 -6.25 20.71 11.19
N GLY A 10 -7.21 21.20 11.95
CA GLY A 10 -8.49 21.71 11.46
C GLY A 10 -9.58 20.64 11.28
N PRO A 11 -10.86 21.05 11.27
CA PRO A 11 -12.00 20.14 11.20
C PRO A 11 -12.13 19.41 9.86
N ARG A 12 -11.64 20.01 8.75
CA ARG A 12 -11.62 19.36 7.43
C ARG A 12 -10.69 18.14 7.43
N PHE A 13 -9.51 18.28 8.02
CA PHE A 13 -8.57 17.18 8.16
C PHE A 13 -9.16 16.05 9.00
N VAL A 14 -9.78 16.37 10.15
CA VAL A 14 -10.40 15.35 11.01
C VAL A 14 -11.45 14.55 10.25
N ARG A 15 -12.33 15.19 9.47
CA ARG A 15 -13.35 14.50 8.67
C ARG A 15 -12.76 13.61 7.58
N VAL A 16 -11.72 14.07 6.88
CA VAL A 16 -10.99 13.26 5.89
C VAL A 16 -10.31 12.07 6.58
N LEU A 17 -9.66 12.30 7.72
CA LEU A 17 -9.01 11.25 8.50
C LEU A 17 -10.01 10.20 8.99
N THR A 18 -11.18 10.62 9.48
CA THR A 18 -12.27 9.71 9.88
C THR A 18 -12.78 8.90 8.71
N ALA A 19 -13.03 9.54 7.55
CA ALA A 19 -13.46 8.83 6.35
C ALA A 19 -12.42 7.78 5.90
N THR A 20 -11.13 8.15 5.88
CA THR A 20 -10.04 7.23 5.57
C THR A 20 -9.94 6.09 6.57
N GLY A 21 -10.06 6.35 7.87
CA GLY A 21 -10.04 5.30 8.90
C GLY A 21 -11.20 4.32 8.77
N LEU A 22 -12.43 4.80 8.55
CA LEU A 22 -13.59 3.94 8.33
C LEU A 22 -13.45 3.09 7.06
N SER A 23 -13.00 3.71 5.97
CA SER A 23 -12.76 3.01 4.70
C SER A 23 -11.69 1.92 4.85
N ASN A 24 -10.57 2.25 5.49
CA ASN A 24 -9.48 1.30 5.68
C ASN A 24 -9.86 0.19 6.67
N LEU A 25 -10.72 0.47 7.65
CA LEU A 25 -11.25 -0.58 8.52
C LEU A 25 -12.10 -1.57 7.72
N ALA A 26 -12.95 -1.07 6.83
CA ALA A 26 -13.74 -1.91 5.92
C ALA A 26 -12.86 -2.75 4.99
N ASP A 27 -11.79 -2.15 4.43
CA ASP A 27 -10.81 -2.85 3.59
C ASP A 27 -10.12 -3.98 4.38
N GLY A 28 -9.67 -3.68 5.60
CA GLY A 28 -9.02 -4.66 6.49
C GLY A 28 -9.94 -5.81 6.92
N VAL A 29 -11.21 -5.52 7.22
CA VAL A 29 -12.24 -6.55 7.49
C VAL A 29 -12.43 -7.42 6.24
N SER A 30 -12.60 -6.81 5.07
CA SER A 30 -12.84 -7.50 3.81
C SER A 30 -11.68 -8.41 3.39
N LYS A 31 -10.44 -7.99 3.67
CA LYS A 31 -9.21 -8.75 3.37
C LYS A 31 -9.19 -10.15 3.98
N VAL A 32 -9.83 -10.33 5.14
CA VAL A 32 -9.99 -11.63 5.81
C VAL A 32 -11.36 -12.23 5.56
N ALA A 33 -12.41 -11.41 5.59
CA ALA A 33 -13.77 -11.89 5.44
C ALA A 33 -14.02 -12.53 4.07
N VAL A 34 -13.54 -11.92 2.99
CA VAL A 34 -13.81 -12.39 1.62
C VAL A 34 -13.18 -13.77 1.37
N PRO A 35 -11.89 -14.03 1.66
CA PRO A 35 -11.32 -15.38 1.54
C PRO A 35 -11.98 -16.41 2.47
N LEU A 36 -12.30 -16.05 3.71
CA LEU A 36 -12.97 -16.97 4.66
C LEU A 36 -14.39 -17.34 4.21
N VAL A 37 -15.13 -16.42 3.61
CA VAL A 37 -16.43 -16.73 3.00
C VAL A 37 -16.23 -17.59 1.76
N ALA A 38 -15.22 -17.32 0.94
CA ALA A 38 -14.95 -18.09 -0.28
C ALA A 38 -14.62 -19.56 -0.01
N VAL A 39 -13.86 -19.88 1.05
CA VAL A 39 -13.55 -21.28 1.41
C VAL A 39 -14.77 -22.09 1.83
N ARG A 40 -15.91 -21.45 2.14
CA ARG A 40 -17.18 -22.16 2.36
C ARG A 40 -17.81 -22.63 1.04
N PHE A 41 -17.47 -21.98 -0.07
CA PHE A 41 -18.03 -22.27 -1.39
C PHE A 41 -17.12 -23.14 -2.25
N THR A 42 -15.82 -23.20 -1.93
CA THR A 42 -14.85 -23.97 -2.71
C THR A 42 -13.59 -24.30 -1.92
N ASP A 43 -13.09 -25.52 -2.13
CA ASP A 43 -11.77 -25.96 -1.64
C ASP A 43 -10.67 -25.83 -2.70
N SER A 44 -10.96 -25.23 -3.87
CA SER A 44 -9.99 -25.12 -4.96
C SER A 44 -8.97 -24.01 -4.70
N PRO A 45 -7.66 -24.32 -4.61
CA PRO A 45 -6.62 -23.30 -4.50
C PRO A 45 -6.61 -22.34 -5.68
N LEU A 46 -6.94 -22.81 -6.89
CA LEU A 46 -7.02 -21.96 -8.08
C LEU A 46 -8.17 -20.94 -7.96
N ALA A 47 -9.32 -21.35 -7.43
CA ALA A 47 -10.45 -20.45 -7.20
C ALA A 47 -10.15 -19.39 -6.13
N LEU A 48 -9.41 -19.73 -5.07
CA LEU A 48 -8.97 -18.78 -4.05
C LEU A 48 -7.87 -17.85 -4.58
N GLY A 49 -6.92 -18.38 -5.33
CA GLY A 49 -5.89 -17.62 -6.01
C GLY A 49 -6.47 -16.61 -7.00
N GLY A 50 -7.45 -17.01 -7.80
CA GLY A 50 -8.14 -16.09 -8.70
C GLY A 50 -8.95 -15.01 -7.97
N LEU A 51 -9.49 -15.28 -6.77
CA LEU A 51 -10.13 -14.24 -5.95
C LEU A 51 -9.10 -13.19 -5.51
N GLY A 52 -7.91 -13.63 -5.10
CA GLY A 52 -6.77 -12.75 -4.85
C GLY A 52 -6.35 -11.95 -6.09
N VAL A 53 -6.39 -12.55 -7.28
CA VAL A 53 -6.19 -11.84 -8.56
C VAL A 53 -7.26 -10.77 -8.73
N ALA A 54 -8.55 -11.09 -8.55
CA ALA A 54 -9.63 -10.13 -8.71
C ALA A 54 -9.47 -8.90 -7.80
N MET A 55 -9.05 -9.09 -6.55
CA MET A 55 -8.81 -8.00 -5.60
C MET A 55 -7.61 -7.12 -6.00
N THR A 56 -6.54 -7.71 -6.55
CA THR A 56 -5.24 -7.02 -6.73
C THR A 56 -4.95 -6.60 -8.18
N LEU A 57 -5.61 -7.21 -9.16
CA LEU A 57 -5.49 -6.89 -10.59
C LEU A 57 -5.75 -5.39 -10.89
N PRO A 58 -6.73 -4.72 -10.26
CA PRO A 58 -6.93 -3.29 -10.47
C PRO A 58 -5.70 -2.44 -10.15
N TRP A 59 -4.87 -2.80 -9.17
CA TRP A 59 -3.63 -2.07 -8.87
C TRP A 59 -2.63 -2.13 -10.03
N LEU A 60 -2.55 -3.27 -10.72
CA LEU A 60 -1.70 -3.43 -11.91
C LEU A 60 -2.22 -2.61 -13.10
N LEU A 61 -3.53 -2.63 -13.35
CA LEU A 61 -4.12 -2.05 -14.56
C LEU A 61 -4.46 -0.56 -14.42
N LEU A 62 -4.86 -0.12 -13.23
CA LEU A 62 -5.53 1.17 -13.02
C LEU A 62 -4.74 2.14 -12.13
N SER A 63 -3.60 1.76 -11.54
CA SER A 63 -2.82 2.66 -10.68
C SER A 63 -2.38 3.95 -11.38
N LEU A 64 -1.91 3.85 -12.63
CA LEU A 64 -1.52 5.02 -13.43
C LEU A 64 -2.74 5.85 -13.91
N PRO A 65 -3.79 5.25 -14.50
CA PRO A 65 -5.03 5.97 -14.81
C PRO A 65 -5.67 6.66 -13.61
N ALA A 66 -5.68 6.03 -12.44
CA ALA A 66 -6.26 6.57 -11.22
C ALA A 66 -5.54 7.85 -10.78
N GLY A 67 -4.21 7.91 -10.88
CA GLY A 67 -3.44 9.13 -10.62
C GLY A 67 -3.82 10.27 -11.57
N ALA A 68 -3.88 9.96 -12.87
CA ALA A 68 -4.29 10.94 -13.88
C ALA A 68 -5.73 11.45 -13.66
N LEU A 69 -6.64 10.58 -13.20
CA LEU A 69 -8.01 10.96 -12.87
C LEU A 69 -8.07 11.85 -11.62
N ALA A 70 -7.32 11.48 -10.57
CA ALA A 70 -7.21 12.24 -9.33
C ALA A 70 -6.64 13.64 -9.54
N ASP A 71 -5.81 13.83 -10.57
CA ASP A 71 -5.26 15.14 -10.93
C ASP A 71 -6.24 16.02 -11.71
N ARG A 72 -7.17 15.41 -12.45
CA ARG A 72 -8.09 16.13 -13.36
C ARG A 72 -9.43 16.43 -12.72
N LEU A 73 -9.95 15.51 -11.91
CA LEU A 73 -11.24 15.61 -11.26
C LEU A 73 -11.11 16.06 -9.81
N ASP A 74 -12.26 16.34 -9.19
CA ASP A 74 -12.35 16.60 -7.77
C ASP A 74 -12.08 15.30 -6.99
N ARG A 75 -11.03 15.30 -6.16
CA ARG A 75 -10.59 14.12 -5.39
C ARG A 75 -11.65 13.64 -4.39
N ARG A 76 -12.39 14.56 -3.78
CA ARG A 76 -13.49 14.22 -2.87
C ARG A 76 -14.60 13.50 -3.62
N ARG A 77 -14.95 13.94 -4.83
CA ARG A 77 -15.97 13.25 -5.65
C ARG A 77 -15.54 11.83 -6.03
N ILE A 78 -14.28 11.63 -6.40
CA ILE A 78 -13.73 10.29 -6.67
C ILE A 78 -13.86 9.40 -5.43
N MET A 79 -13.41 9.89 -4.28
CA MET A 79 -13.46 9.15 -3.01
C MET A 79 -14.90 8.80 -2.59
N LEU A 80 -15.85 9.74 -2.75
CA LEU A 80 -17.27 9.50 -2.48
C LEU A 80 -17.86 8.42 -3.40
N ALA A 81 -17.58 8.49 -4.71
CA ALA A 81 -18.05 7.51 -5.68
C ALA A 81 -17.45 6.12 -5.41
N ALA A 82 -16.15 6.04 -5.10
CA ALA A 82 -15.46 4.80 -4.79
C ALA A 82 -16.07 4.10 -3.56
N ASN A 83 -16.20 4.80 -2.43
CA ASN A 83 -16.79 4.19 -1.24
C ASN A 83 -18.30 3.94 -1.38
N GLY A 84 -19.02 4.77 -2.13
CA GLY A 84 -20.42 4.51 -2.47
C GLY A 84 -20.59 3.21 -3.28
N ALA A 85 -19.74 3.01 -4.29
CA ALA A 85 -19.74 1.78 -5.09
C ALA A 85 -19.37 0.56 -4.24
N ARG A 86 -18.34 0.65 -3.39
CA ARG A 86 -17.94 -0.42 -2.46
C ARG A 86 -19.04 -0.78 -1.48
N ALA A 87 -19.67 0.23 -0.86
CA ALA A 87 -20.79 0.03 0.05
C ALA A 87 -21.97 -0.66 -0.64
N LEU A 88 -22.33 -0.22 -1.85
CA LEU A 88 -23.41 -0.81 -2.62
C LEU A 88 -23.10 -2.27 -3.01
N VAL A 89 -21.93 -2.53 -3.58
CA VAL A 89 -21.53 -3.86 -4.04
C VAL A 89 -21.46 -4.85 -2.88
N ALA A 90 -20.81 -4.50 -1.77
CA ALA A 90 -20.73 -5.37 -0.61
C ALA A 90 -22.06 -5.52 0.11
N GLY A 91 -22.89 -4.47 0.15
CA GLY A 91 -24.24 -4.53 0.72
C GLY A 91 -25.16 -5.46 -0.08
N LEU A 92 -25.14 -5.36 -1.41
CA LEU A 92 -25.89 -6.28 -2.29
C LEU A 92 -25.41 -7.71 -2.12
N LEU A 93 -24.10 -7.94 -2.09
CA LEU A 93 -23.53 -9.27 -1.87
C LEU A 93 -23.93 -9.84 -0.51
N ALA A 94 -23.94 -9.03 0.56
CA ALA A 94 -24.40 -9.43 1.87
C ALA A 94 -25.89 -9.84 1.87
N VAL A 95 -26.74 -9.11 1.15
CA VAL A 95 -28.16 -9.45 0.99
C VAL A 95 -28.34 -10.76 0.23
N VAL A 96 -27.58 -10.96 -0.86
CA VAL A 96 -27.62 -12.21 -1.65
C VAL A 96 -27.20 -13.41 -0.81
N LEU A 97 -26.13 -13.28 -0.01
CA LEU A 97 -25.72 -14.34 0.93
C LEU A 97 -26.74 -14.58 2.04
N ALA A 98 -27.36 -13.53 2.57
CA ALA A 98 -28.43 -13.66 3.57
C ALA A 98 -29.67 -14.38 3.02
N ALA A 99 -29.92 -14.26 1.71
CA ALA A 99 -30.95 -15.00 1.00
C ALA A 99 -30.56 -16.48 0.69
N GLY A 100 -29.39 -16.93 1.14
CA GLY A 100 -28.89 -18.29 0.94
C GLY A 100 -28.31 -18.58 -0.45
N VAL A 101 -28.07 -17.55 -1.26
CA VAL A 101 -27.50 -17.72 -2.60
C VAL A 101 -25.98 -17.63 -2.52
N GLU A 102 -25.34 -18.78 -2.55
CA GLU A 102 -23.88 -18.91 -2.53
C GLU A 102 -23.32 -18.94 -3.96
N SER A 103 -22.50 -17.95 -4.31
CA SER A 103 -21.91 -17.87 -5.65
C SER A 103 -20.50 -17.29 -5.63
N ILE A 104 -19.52 -18.13 -5.98
CA ILE A 104 -18.12 -17.71 -6.16
C ILE A 104 -18.03 -16.62 -7.24
N ALA A 105 -18.82 -16.69 -8.32
CA ALA A 105 -18.80 -15.71 -9.40
C ALA A 105 -19.20 -14.30 -8.91
N LEU A 106 -20.18 -14.22 -8.00
CA LEU A 106 -20.55 -12.96 -7.36
C LEU A 106 -19.45 -12.43 -6.43
N LEU A 107 -18.76 -13.31 -5.70
CA LEU A 107 -17.57 -12.91 -4.92
C LEU A 107 -16.47 -12.34 -5.82
N TYR A 108 -16.19 -12.97 -6.97
CA TYR A 108 -15.23 -12.48 -7.96
C TYR A 108 -15.60 -11.09 -8.49
N ALA A 109 -16.86 -10.92 -8.91
CA ALA A 109 -17.34 -9.64 -9.40
C ALA A 109 -17.24 -8.55 -8.32
N ALA A 110 -17.64 -8.86 -7.09
CA ALA A 110 -17.55 -7.92 -5.97
C ALA A 110 -16.10 -7.56 -5.62
N ALA A 111 -15.21 -8.56 -5.55
CA ALA A 111 -13.78 -8.37 -5.30
C ALA A 111 -13.12 -7.47 -6.35
N LEU A 112 -13.42 -7.70 -7.64
CA LEU A 112 -12.90 -6.89 -8.73
C LEU A 112 -13.40 -5.44 -8.65
N LEU A 113 -14.71 -5.24 -8.46
CA LEU A 113 -15.29 -3.90 -8.35
C LEU A 113 -14.78 -3.15 -7.11
N ALA A 114 -14.63 -3.85 -5.98
CA ALA A 114 -14.08 -3.29 -4.75
C ALA A 114 -12.62 -2.88 -4.92
N GLY A 115 -11.80 -3.69 -5.61
CA GLY A 115 -10.41 -3.38 -5.94
C GLY A 115 -10.28 -2.21 -6.91
N ILE A 116 -11.16 -2.08 -7.91
CA ILE A 116 -11.20 -0.90 -8.80
C ILE A 116 -11.45 0.38 -7.99
N ALA A 117 -12.45 0.34 -7.10
CA ALA A 117 -12.76 1.44 -6.24
C ALA A 117 -11.64 1.75 -5.23
N GLU A 118 -10.91 0.73 -4.76
CA GLU A 118 -9.74 0.87 -3.88
C GLU A 118 -8.68 1.77 -4.47
N VAL A 119 -8.25 1.42 -5.68
CA VAL A 119 -7.17 2.12 -6.37
C VAL A 119 -7.52 3.60 -6.56
N LEU A 120 -8.78 3.88 -6.88
CA LEU A 120 -9.30 5.25 -7.04
C LEU A 120 -9.35 6.00 -5.70
N TYR A 121 -9.82 5.34 -4.64
CA TYR A 121 -9.93 5.92 -3.30
C TYR A 121 -8.55 6.26 -2.74
N ASP A 122 -7.64 5.28 -2.67
CA ASP A 122 -6.33 5.41 -2.05
C ASP A 122 -5.43 6.41 -2.78
N THR A 123 -5.50 6.43 -4.12
CA THR A 123 -4.75 7.42 -4.90
C THR A 123 -5.28 8.84 -4.66
N SER A 124 -6.57 8.99 -4.44
CA SER A 124 -7.20 10.29 -4.17
C SER A 124 -7.01 10.75 -2.73
N SER A 125 -7.07 9.83 -1.76
CA SER A 125 -6.96 10.11 -0.32
C SER A 125 -5.58 10.65 0.05
N GLN A 126 -4.52 10.11 -0.53
CA GLN A 126 -3.15 10.61 -0.33
C GLN A 126 -2.98 11.99 -0.97
N SER A 127 -3.62 12.20 -2.11
CA SER A 127 -3.45 13.42 -2.92
C SER A 127 -4.33 14.59 -2.48
N ILE A 128 -5.36 14.36 -1.65
CA ILE A 128 -6.25 15.42 -1.16
C ILE A 128 -5.59 16.22 -0.03
N LEU A 129 -4.62 15.63 0.67
CA LEU A 129 -4.06 16.17 1.90
C LEU A 129 -3.44 17.56 1.77
N PRO A 130 -2.66 17.88 0.71
CA PRO A 130 -2.14 19.24 0.45
C PRO A 130 -3.19 20.34 0.33
N GLN A 131 -4.45 19.98 0.10
CA GLN A 131 -5.57 20.93 -0.05
C GLN A 131 -6.40 21.05 1.24
N VAL A 132 -6.14 20.18 2.22
CA VAL A 132 -6.91 20.10 3.47
C VAL A 132 -6.12 20.72 4.63
N VAL A 133 -4.80 20.69 4.58
CA VAL A 133 -3.91 21.26 5.60
C VAL A 133 -2.91 22.24 4.99
N ARG A 134 -2.28 23.08 5.82
CA ARG A 134 -1.22 23.99 5.39
C ARG A 134 0.06 23.20 5.07
N ARG A 135 0.89 23.73 4.16
CA ARG A 135 2.17 23.09 3.77
C ARG A 135 3.07 22.67 4.95
N PRO A 136 3.31 23.50 5.99
CA PRO A 136 4.15 23.10 7.12
C PRO A 136 3.56 21.95 7.95
N ASP A 137 2.25 21.76 7.91
CA ASP A 137 1.54 20.73 8.67
C ASP A 137 1.49 19.37 7.91
N LEU A 138 1.93 19.33 6.64
CA LEU A 138 1.82 18.15 5.78
C LEU A 138 2.53 16.90 6.33
N PRO A 139 3.76 16.96 6.87
CA PRO A 139 4.40 15.78 7.42
C PRO A 139 3.59 15.17 8.58
N ARG A 140 3.09 16.01 9.49
CA ARG A 140 2.27 15.59 10.63
C ARG A 140 0.92 15.04 10.19
N ALA A 141 0.32 15.64 9.18
CA ALA A 141 -0.94 15.17 8.61
C ALA A 141 -0.78 13.81 7.89
N ASN A 142 0.30 13.63 7.14
CA ASN A 142 0.65 12.36 6.50
C ASN A 142 0.89 11.25 7.52
N ALA A 143 1.67 11.54 8.57
CA ALA A 143 1.94 10.57 9.64
C ALA A 143 0.65 10.08 10.31
N ARG A 144 -0.31 10.98 10.56
CA ARG A 144 -1.62 10.62 11.12
C ARG A 144 -2.48 9.82 10.15
N LEU A 145 -2.52 10.22 8.88
CA LEU A 145 -3.26 9.50 7.84
C LEU A 145 -2.75 8.07 7.70
N TYR A 146 -1.45 7.92 7.49
CA TYR A 146 -0.79 6.61 7.37
C TYR A 146 -0.95 5.75 8.63
N GLY A 147 -0.81 6.37 9.82
CA GLY A 147 -1.03 5.67 11.09
C GLY A 147 -2.45 5.11 11.23
N VAL A 148 -3.46 5.89 10.84
CA VAL A 148 -4.86 5.44 10.84
C VAL A 148 -5.10 4.35 9.79
N GLU A 149 -4.55 4.50 8.58
CA GLU A 149 -4.62 3.47 7.52
C GLU A 149 -4.04 2.14 8.00
N MET A 150 -2.83 2.16 8.58
CA MET A 150 -2.18 0.95 9.10
C MET A 150 -2.98 0.31 10.24
N VAL A 151 -3.43 1.11 11.22
CA VAL A 151 -4.19 0.57 12.36
C VAL A 151 -5.52 0.00 11.90
N ALA A 152 -6.25 0.70 11.02
CA ALA A 152 -7.56 0.26 10.58
C ALA A 152 -7.49 -0.94 9.61
N ASN A 153 -6.64 -0.86 8.58
CA ASN A 153 -6.56 -1.87 7.51
C ASN A 153 -5.81 -3.12 7.94
N GLN A 154 -4.69 -2.97 8.66
CA GLN A 154 -3.80 -4.10 8.94
C GLN A 154 -4.01 -4.63 10.35
N PHE A 155 -4.24 -3.78 11.36
CA PHE A 155 -4.30 -4.22 12.76
C PHE A 155 -5.71 -4.57 13.24
N ALA A 156 -6.66 -3.65 13.13
CA ALA A 156 -8.01 -3.81 13.67
C ALA A 156 -8.94 -4.59 12.72
N GLY A 157 -8.82 -4.37 11.41
CA GLY A 157 -9.69 -4.98 10.41
C GLY A 157 -9.63 -6.52 10.36
N PRO A 158 -8.46 -7.16 10.20
CA PRO A 158 -8.36 -8.60 10.01
C PRO A 158 -8.97 -9.45 11.15
N PRO A 159 -8.73 -9.15 12.44
CA PRO A 159 -9.38 -9.87 13.54
C PRO A 159 -10.90 -9.68 13.54
N LEU A 160 -11.37 -8.45 13.29
CA LEU A 160 -12.80 -8.17 13.17
C LEU A 160 -13.42 -8.96 12.01
N GLY A 161 -12.73 -9.06 10.88
CA GLY A 161 -13.15 -9.89 9.75
C GLY A 161 -13.31 -11.36 10.13
N GLY A 162 -12.31 -11.97 10.77
CA GLY A 162 -12.40 -13.35 11.24
C GLY A 162 -13.53 -13.59 12.23
N LEU A 163 -13.71 -12.68 13.20
CA LEU A 163 -14.81 -12.75 14.17
C LEU A 163 -16.19 -12.64 13.50
N LEU A 164 -16.37 -11.69 12.58
CA LEU A 164 -17.65 -11.47 11.91
C LEU A 164 -18.04 -12.66 11.04
N VAL A 165 -17.08 -13.28 10.33
CA VAL A 165 -17.36 -14.49 9.54
C VAL A 165 -17.75 -15.67 10.44
N GLY A 166 -17.09 -15.80 11.60
CA GLY A 166 -17.45 -16.80 12.61
C GLY A 166 -18.89 -16.67 13.13
N VAL A 167 -19.47 -15.47 13.10
CA VAL A 167 -20.89 -15.23 13.44
C VAL A 167 -21.78 -15.51 12.22
N ALA A 168 -21.57 -14.79 11.11
CA ALA A 168 -22.33 -14.97 9.88
C ALA A 168 -21.61 -14.36 8.66
N ALA A 169 -21.58 -15.09 7.53
CA ALA A 169 -20.98 -14.60 6.29
C ALA A 169 -21.61 -13.29 5.79
N ALA A 170 -22.95 -13.17 5.88
CA ALA A 170 -23.66 -11.94 5.50
C ALA A 170 -23.26 -10.74 6.37
N LEU A 171 -23.05 -10.96 7.67
CA LEU A 171 -22.59 -9.89 8.58
C LEU A 171 -21.16 -9.45 8.23
N ALA A 172 -20.29 -10.40 7.89
CA ALA A 172 -18.91 -10.13 7.54
C ALA A 172 -18.73 -9.28 6.26
N LEU A 173 -19.70 -9.32 5.35
CA LEU A 173 -19.74 -8.44 4.16
C LEU A 173 -20.59 -7.19 4.37
N GLY A 174 -21.63 -7.27 5.19
CA GLY A 174 -22.48 -6.14 5.55
C GLY A 174 -21.77 -5.10 6.42
N ALA A 175 -20.87 -5.53 7.31
CA ALA A 175 -20.10 -4.61 8.15
C ALA A 175 -19.14 -3.71 7.34
N PRO A 176 -18.32 -4.22 6.40
CA PRO A 176 -17.58 -3.37 5.45
C PRO A 176 -18.49 -2.41 4.67
N ALA A 177 -19.66 -2.89 4.20
CA ALA A 177 -20.61 -2.06 3.49
C ALA A 177 -21.09 -0.86 4.34
N ALA A 178 -21.43 -1.11 5.60
CA ALA A 178 -21.82 -0.06 6.55
C ALA A 178 -20.65 0.90 6.84
N LEU A 179 -19.44 0.40 7.04
CA LEU A 179 -18.25 1.21 7.28
C LEU A 179 -17.90 2.12 6.08
N TRP A 180 -17.96 1.61 4.85
CA TRP A 180 -17.79 2.44 3.66
C TRP A 180 -18.92 3.46 3.50
N ALA A 181 -20.17 3.11 3.82
CA ALA A 181 -21.28 4.06 3.81
C ALA A 181 -21.09 5.18 4.86
N LEU A 182 -20.63 4.85 6.06
CA LEU A 182 -20.28 5.82 7.08
C LEU A 182 -19.09 6.70 6.65
N ALA A 183 -18.11 6.13 5.94
CA ALA A 183 -17.01 6.90 5.34
C ALA A 183 -17.53 7.91 4.30
N VAL A 184 -18.51 7.53 3.48
CA VAL A 184 -19.19 8.43 2.53
C VAL A 184 -19.87 9.58 3.29
N VAL A 185 -20.61 9.30 4.36
CA VAL A 185 -21.26 10.34 5.18
C VAL A 185 -20.23 11.31 5.79
N ALA A 186 -19.17 10.76 6.40
CA ALA A 186 -18.10 11.57 6.98
C ALA A 186 -17.44 12.47 5.93
N LEU A 187 -17.16 11.95 4.74
CA LEU A 187 -16.52 12.67 3.65
C LEU A 187 -17.48 13.67 2.96
N ALA A 188 -18.77 13.36 2.89
CA ALA A 188 -19.80 14.25 2.34
C ALA A 188 -19.91 15.54 3.18
N SER A 189 -19.60 15.48 4.48
CA SER A 189 -19.57 16.66 5.35
C SER A 189 -18.38 17.61 5.10
N VAL A 190 -17.37 17.20 4.31
CA VAL A 190 -16.23 18.06 3.94
C VAL A 190 -16.66 19.06 2.86
N ARG A 191 -16.66 20.37 3.17
CA ARG A 191 -17.00 21.41 2.20
C ARG A 191 -15.75 21.89 1.45
N GLY A 192 -15.86 22.03 0.12
CA GLY A 192 -14.82 22.56 -0.76
C GLY A 192 -14.77 21.83 -2.09
N GLU A 193 -14.06 22.42 -3.05
CA GLU A 193 -13.63 21.76 -4.29
C GLU A 193 -12.16 21.36 -4.14
N PHE A 194 -11.87 20.10 -4.45
CA PHE A 194 -10.57 19.48 -4.22
C PHE A 194 -9.87 19.12 -5.53
N ARG A 195 -9.84 20.11 -6.43
CA ARG A 195 -9.21 20.05 -7.75
C ARG A 195 -7.89 20.80 -7.71
N VAL A 196 -6.85 20.24 -8.33
CA VAL A 196 -5.58 20.96 -8.48
C VAL A 196 -5.76 22.04 -9.54
N ALA A 197 -5.50 23.29 -9.18
CA ALA A 197 -5.26 24.34 -10.15
C ALA A 197 -3.95 24.03 -10.87
N ARG A 198 -4.00 23.71 -12.17
CA ARG A 198 -2.80 23.48 -12.97
C ARG A 198 -2.13 24.82 -13.24
N THR A 199 -0.95 25.06 -12.66
CA THR A 199 -0.17 26.30 -12.81
C THR A 199 1.11 26.11 -13.64
N GLY A 200 1.17 25.09 -14.51
CA GLY A 200 2.37 24.79 -15.31
C GLY A 200 2.05 24.30 -16.73
N PRO A 201 3.08 24.19 -17.60
CA PRO A 201 2.94 23.75 -18.98
C PRO A 201 2.29 22.35 -19.04
N THR A 202 1.38 22.17 -20.00
CA THR A 202 0.64 20.91 -20.16
C THR A 202 1.54 19.80 -20.67
N THR A 203 2.09 18.97 -19.78
CA THR A 203 2.72 17.71 -20.17
C THR A 203 1.65 16.62 -20.38
N THR A 204 1.97 15.63 -21.20
CA THR A 204 1.11 14.47 -21.40
C THR A 204 1.35 13.45 -20.28
N VAL A 205 0.29 12.75 -19.84
CA VAL A 205 0.39 11.68 -18.82
C VAL A 205 1.44 10.63 -19.21
N ARG A 206 1.54 10.32 -20.51
CA ARG A 206 2.53 9.39 -21.05
C ARG A 206 3.97 9.91 -20.90
N ALA A 207 4.20 11.21 -21.12
CA ALA A 207 5.52 11.81 -20.94
C ALA A 207 5.95 11.75 -19.47
N ASP A 208 5.06 12.09 -18.55
CA ASP A 208 5.31 12.06 -17.09
C ASP A 208 5.62 10.64 -16.59
N ILE A 209 4.86 9.63 -17.06
CA ILE A 209 5.14 8.22 -16.78
C ILE A 209 6.50 7.81 -17.35
N GLY A 210 6.76 8.16 -18.61
CA GLY A 210 8.00 7.80 -19.30
C GLY A 210 9.25 8.45 -18.71
N GLU A 211 9.11 9.62 -18.08
CA GLU A 211 10.16 10.28 -17.31
C GLU A 211 10.40 9.56 -15.98
N GLY A 212 9.35 9.29 -15.20
CA GLY A 212 9.44 8.56 -13.93
C GLY A 212 10.04 7.15 -14.10
N LEU A 213 9.64 6.42 -15.14
CA LEU A 213 10.20 5.12 -15.48
C LEU A 213 11.67 5.21 -15.89
N ARG A 214 12.06 6.20 -16.70
CA ARG A 214 13.48 6.41 -17.07
C ARG A 214 14.33 6.75 -15.87
N TYR A 215 13.84 7.63 -14.99
CA TYR A 215 14.54 7.98 -13.77
C TYR A 215 14.73 6.75 -12.88
N LEU A 216 13.65 6.02 -12.59
CA LEU A 216 13.71 4.78 -11.80
C LEU A 216 14.63 3.74 -12.44
N ALA A 217 14.58 3.57 -13.76
CA ALA A 217 15.42 2.61 -14.48
C ALA A 217 16.91 2.97 -14.44
N ARG A 218 17.26 4.27 -14.42
CA ARG A 218 18.64 4.75 -14.33
C ARG A 218 19.18 4.74 -12.90
N HIS A 219 18.32 4.99 -11.91
CA HIS A 219 18.75 5.05 -10.51
C HIS A 219 18.90 3.64 -9.91
N ARG A 220 20.15 3.14 -9.87
CA ARG A 220 20.49 1.76 -9.48
C ARG A 220 19.88 1.31 -8.15
N VAL A 221 20.00 2.11 -7.08
CA VAL A 221 19.47 1.76 -5.74
C VAL A 221 17.94 1.68 -5.74
N LEU A 222 17.25 2.69 -6.27
CA LEU A 222 15.79 2.72 -6.34
C LEU A 222 15.22 1.59 -7.21
N ARG A 223 15.84 1.31 -8.36
CA ARG A 223 15.43 0.18 -9.22
C ARG A 223 15.51 -1.15 -8.48
N THR A 224 16.62 -1.38 -7.78
CA THR A 224 16.82 -2.61 -7.01
C THR A 224 15.81 -2.71 -5.88
N LEU A 225 15.58 -1.63 -5.12
CA LEU A 225 14.55 -1.60 -4.07
C LEU A 225 13.14 -1.85 -4.60
N ALA A 226 12.81 -1.31 -5.78
CA ALA A 226 11.52 -1.55 -6.43
C ALA A 226 11.37 -3.02 -6.82
N ALA A 227 12.40 -3.62 -7.43
CA ALA A 227 12.40 -5.04 -7.80
C ALA A 227 12.31 -5.97 -6.58
N MET A 228 13.09 -5.70 -5.52
CA MET A 228 13.02 -6.44 -4.26
C MET A 228 11.61 -6.38 -3.65
N THR A 229 11.02 -5.18 -3.60
CA THR A 229 9.68 -4.98 -3.04
C THR A 229 8.60 -5.66 -3.88
N GLY A 230 8.69 -5.57 -5.21
CA GLY A 230 7.77 -6.25 -6.12
C GLY A 230 7.85 -7.77 -5.98
N LEU A 231 9.06 -8.34 -5.91
CA LEU A 231 9.26 -9.78 -5.76
C LEU A 231 8.79 -10.28 -4.38
N ALA A 232 9.03 -9.51 -3.32
CA ALA A 232 8.50 -9.81 -1.99
C ALA A 232 6.96 -9.76 -1.96
N ASN A 233 6.33 -8.78 -2.62
CA ASN A 233 4.88 -8.71 -2.72
C ASN A 233 4.29 -9.85 -3.56
N LEU A 234 4.96 -10.27 -4.64
CA LEU A 234 4.59 -11.46 -5.39
C LEU A 234 4.58 -12.70 -4.50
N ALA A 235 5.67 -12.93 -3.75
CA ALA A 235 5.77 -14.04 -2.80
C ALA A 235 4.71 -13.94 -1.69
N SER A 236 4.43 -12.73 -1.19
CA SER A 236 3.40 -12.48 -0.17
C SER A 236 2.01 -12.84 -0.68
N SER A 237 1.64 -12.36 -1.86
CA SER A 237 0.35 -12.67 -2.49
C SER A 237 0.21 -14.16 -2.79
N MET A 238 1.31 -14.83 -3.17
CA MET A 238 1.33 -16.28 -3.36
C MET A 238 1.01 -17.03 -2.06
N VAL A 239 1.60 -16.64 -0.93
CA VAL A 239 1.31 -17.22 0.39
C VAL A 239 -0.15 -16.96 0.77
N PHE A 240 -0.57 -15.70 0.83
CA PHE A 240 -1.88 -15.32 1.37
C PHE A 240 -3.05 -15.76 0.47
N ALA A 241 -2.84 -15.97 -0.83
CA ALA A 241 -3.84 -16.51 -1.73
C ALA A 241 -4.36 -17.89 -1.30
N VAL A 242 -3.49 -18.75 -0.75
CA VAL A 242 -3.84 -20.13 -0.37
C VAL A 242 -3.74 -20.39 1.12
N PHE A 243 -3.21 -19.44 1.91
CA PHE A 243 -2.98 -19.63 3.34
C PHE A 243 -4.26 -19.93 4.12
N VAL A 244 -5.41 -19.38 3.70
CA VAL A 244 -6.70 -19.67 4.34
C VAL A 244 -7.05 -21.17 4.28
N LEU A 245 -6.79 -21.85 3.16
CA LEU A 245 -7.01 -23.30 3.02
C LEU A 245 -6.04 -24.12 3.88
N PHE A 246 -4.84 -23.61 4.10
CA PHE A 246 -3.85 -24.25 4.97
C PHE A 246 -4.20 -24.08 6.45
N ALA A 247 -4.84 -22.96 6.79
CA ALA A 247 -4.99 -22.53 8.16
C ALA A 247 -6.35 -22.90 8.79
N VAL A 248 -7.43 -22.86 8.01
CA VAL A 248 -8.80 -22.84 8.53
C VAL A 248 -9.56 -24.11 8.17
N GLY A 249 -10.24 -24.67 9.17
CA GLY A 249 -11.16 -25.79 9.02
C GLY A 249 -10.61 -27.12 9.53
N PRO A 250 -11.48 -28.13 9.75
CA PRO A 250 -11.11 -29.38 10.41
C PRO A 250 -10.09 -30.22 9.64
N SER A 251 -10.11 -30.14 8.31
CA SER A 251 -9.19 -30.82 7.40
C SER A 251 -7.91 -30.02 7.11
N SER A 252 -7.82 -28.78 7.62
CA SER A 252 -6.66 -27.93 7.39
C SER A 252 -5.49 -28.33 8.29
N PRO A 253 -4.24 -28.21 7.81
CA PRO A 253 -3.06 -28.51 8.62
C PRO A 253 -2.95 -27.76 9.97
N LEU A 254 -3.43 -26.52 10.08
CA LEU A 254 -3.40 -25.76 11.35
C LEU A 254 -4.67 -25.93 12.19
N GLY A 255 -5.79 -26.38 11.62
CA GLY A 255 -7.03 -26.65 12.35
C GLY A 255 -7.64 -25.41 13.02
N LEU A 256 -7.41 -24.20 12.50
CA LEU A 256 -7.90 -22.96 13.11
C LEU A 256 -9.38 -22.72 12.81
N THR A 257 -10.02 -21.97 13.71
CA THR A 257 -11.34 -21.40 13.49
C THR A 257 -11.22 -20.06 12.77
N ASP A 258 -12.32 -19.57 12.18
CA ASP A 258 -12.38 -18.26 11.52
C ASP A 258 -11.85 -17.12 12.42
N ALA A 259 -12.19 -17.18 13.71
CA ALA A 259 -11.75 -16.22 14.72
C ALA A 259 -10.25 -16.33 15.01
N THR A 260 -9.72 -17.55 15.24
CA THR A 260 -8.30 -17.72 15.57
C THR A 260 -7.39 -17.48 14.36
N TYR A 261 -7.89 -17.66 13.13
CA TYR A 261 -7.23 -17.22 11.91
C TYR A 261 -7.08 -15.70 11.84
N GLY A 262 -8.15 -14.95 12.13
CA GLY A 262 -8.10 -13.49 12.21
C GLY A 262 -7.09 -13.00 13.26
N ILE A 263 -7.05 -13.64 14.44
CA ILE A 263 -6.06 -13.36 15.50
C ILE A 263 -4.64 -13.68 15.03
N LEU A 264 -4.43 -14.81 14.35
CA LEU A 264 -3.13 -15.18 13.80
C LEU A 264 -2.61 -14.11 12.84
N LEU A 265 -3.44 -13.63 11.92
CA LEU A 265 -3.06 -12.54 10.99
C LEU A 265 -2.78 -11.22 11.72
N ALA A 266 -3.47 -10.96 12.83
CA ALA A 266 -3.22 -9.79 13.68
C ALA A 266 -1.80 -9.76 14.26
N THR A 267 -1.17 -10.93 14.48
CA THR A 267 0.18 -11.01 15.04
C THR A 267 1.19 -10.27 14.16
N THR A 268 1.06 -10.36 12.83
CA THR A 268 1.87 -9.59 11.87
C THR A 268 1.72 -8.09 12.08
N SER A 269 0.51 -7.64 12.39
CA SER A 269 0.23 -6.22 12.60
C SER A 269 0.73 -5.72 13.95
N VAL A 270 0.65 -6.53 15.01
CA VAL A 270 1.35 -6.25 16.29
C VAL A 270 2.85 -6.08 16.03
N GLY A 271 3.43 -7.01 15.27
CA GLY A 271 4.82 -6.94 14.83
C GLY A 271 5.14 -5.64 14.08
N ALA A 272 4.29 -5.24 13.13
CA ALA A 272 4.47 -4.02 12.36
C ALA A 272 4.40 -2.76 13.23
N VAL A 273 3.50 -2.69 14.21
CA VAL A 273 3.44 -1.59 15.18
C VAL A 273 4.74 -1.52 15.98
N LEU A 274 5.21 -2.64 16.53
CA LEU A 274 6.50 -2.70 17.23
C LEU A 274 7.67 -2.29 16.30
N GLY A 275 7.65 -2.73 15.05
CA GLY A 275 8.62 -2.37 14.03
C GLY A 275 8.63 -0.87 13.74
N SER A 276 7.48 -0.20 13.72
CA SER A 276 7.41 1.25 13.53
C SER A 276 8.08 2.03 14.66
N LEU A 277 7.96 1.55 15.90
CA LEU A 277 8.57 2.16 17.09
C LEU A 277 10.08 1.89 17.18
N LEU A 278 10.54 0.79 16.60
CA LEU A 278 11.93 0.35 16.65
C LEU A 278 12.72 0.70 15.39
N ALA A 279 12.07 1.00 14.26
CA ALA A 279 12.70 1.15 12.95
C ALA A 279 13.87 2.16 12.96
N THR A 280 13.67 3.34 13.53
CA THR A 280 14.73 4.36 13.62
C THR A 280 15.91 3.90 14.46
N ARG A 281 15.65 3.19 15.57
CA ARG A 281 16.71 2.66 16.45
C ARG A 281 17.47 1.54 15.74
N VAL A 282 16.77 0.59 15.14
CA VAL A 282 17.36 -0.51 14.38
C VAL A 282 18.24 0.02 13.24
N ALA A 283 17.75 1.00 12.47
CA ALA A 283 18.51 1.62 11.39
C ALA A 283 19.74 2.38 11.90
N ALA A 284 19.66 3.06 13.04
CA ALA A 284 20.79 3.77 13.64
C ALA A 284 21.86 2.82 14.21
N THR A 285 21.44 1.71 14.81
CA THR A 285 22.37 0.76 15.46
C THR A 285 23.03 -0.20 14.46
N PHE A 286 22.27 -0.74 13.51
CA PHE A 286 22.76 -1.77 12.58
C PHE A 286 23.05 -1.24 11.17
N GLY A 287 22.67 0.00 10.88
CA GLY A 287 22.73 0.57 9.55
C GLY A 287 21.56 0.15 8.66
N ARG A 288 21.36 0.88 7.56
CA ARG A 288 20.20 0.73 6.68
C ARG A 288 20.23 -0.61 5.92
N ALA A 289 21.38 -1.03 5.41
CA ALA A 289 21.50 -2.28 4.65
C ALA A 289 21.21 -3.52 5.50
N ALA A 290 21.73 -3.60 6.72
CA ALA A 290 21.44 -4.71 7.64
C ALA A 290 19.96 -4.71 8.07
N SER A 291 19.37 -3.53 8.23
CA SER A 291 17.94 -3.40 8.54
C SER A 291 17.04 -3.87 7.39
N LEU A 292 17.43 -3.60 6.12
CA LEU A 292 16.77 -4.17 4.94
C LEU A 292 16.95 -5.68 4.88
N ALA A 293 18.15 -6.19 5.19
CA ALA A 293 18.42 -7.63 5.25
C ALA A 293 17.55 -8.34 6.30
N PHE A 294 17.36 -7.72 7.46
CA PHE A 294 16.45 -8.21 8.49
C PHE A 294 15.02 -8.36 7.97
N GLY A 295 14.51 -7.38 7.20
CA GLY A 295 13.21 -7.48 6.53
C GLY A 295 13.13 -8.67 5.57
N VAL A 296 14.15 -8.87 4.73
CA VAL A 296 14.22 -9.99 3.78
C VAL A 296 14.25 -11.34 4.50
N VAL A 297 15.09 -11.51 5.51
CA VAL A 297 15.24 -12.76 6.25
C VAL A 297 13.95 -13.11 6.98
N THR A 298 13.39 -12.17 7.73
CA THR A 298 12.17 -12.44 8.51
C THR A 298 10.97 -12.75 7.62
N PHE A 299 10.82 -12.07 6.47
CA PHE A 299 9.79 -12.40 5.49
C PHE A 299 10.02 -13.76 4.81
N THR A 300 11.27 -14.11 4.49
CA THR A 300 11.63 -15.43 3.93
C THR A 300 11.25 -16.56 4.89
N VAL A 301 11.58 -16.40 6.18
CA VAL A 301 11.22 -17.37 7.22
C VAL A 301 9.70 -17.46 7.36
N MET A 302 8.98 -16.33 7.34
CA MET A 302 7.52 -16.31 7.38
C MET A 302 6.89 -17.07 6.22
N ALA A 303 7.33 -16.82 4.99
CA ALA A 303 6.81 -17.46 3.79
C ALA A 303 7.06 -18.98 3.82
N GLY A 304 8.19 -19.44 4.36
CA GLY A 304 8.56 -20.86 4.39
C GLY A 304 8.05 -21.64 5.59
N THR A 305 7.70 -20.97 6.70
CA THR A 305 7.29 -21.62 7.96
C THR A 305 6.12 -22.61 7.76
N PRO A 306 5.04 -22.26 7.02
CA PRO A 306 3.94 -23.21 6.79
C PRO A 306 4.32 -24.46 5.98
N ALA A 307 5.48 -24.48 5.29
CA ALA A 307 5.97 -25.68 4.61
C ALA A 307 6.53 -26.72 5.58
N VAL A 308 7.05 -26.28 6.73
CA VAL A 308 7.83 -27.11 7.66
C VAL A 308 7.13 -27.38 9.00
N THR A 309 6.18 -26.54 9.40
CA THR A 309 5.46 -26.70 10.66
C THR A 309 3.97 -26.45 10.51
N THR A 310 3.20 -27.15 11.33
CA THR A 310 1.75 -26.98 11.51
C THR A 310 1.42 -26.50 12.93
N ASN A 311 2.41 -26.03 13.68
CA ASN A 311 2.18 -25.48 15.01
C ASN A 311 1.73 -24.00 14.89
N PRO A 312 0.48 -23.66 15.24
CA PRO A 312 -0.04 -22.30 15.07
C PRO A 312 0.68 -21.26 15.94
N TRP A 313 1.25 -21.66 17.09
CA TRP A 313 2.03 -20.76 17.94
C TRP A 313 3.35 -20.37 17.30
N VAL A 314 4.02 -21.33 16.63
CA VAL A 314 5.26 -21.06 15.89
C VAL A 314 4.97 -20.17 14.69
N VAL A 315 3.91 -20.47 13.92
CA VAL A 315 3.47 -19.65 12.79
C VAL A 315 3.17 -18.22 13.27
N GLY A 316 2.41 -18.06 14.35
CA GLY A 316 2.09 -16.74 14.91
C GLY A 316 3.30 -15.96 15.40
N ALA A 317 4.24 -16.61 16.09
CA ALA A 317 5.48 -15.97 16.53
C ALA A 317 6.33 -15.49 15.34
N VAL A 318 6.46 -16.32 14.30
CA VAL A 318 7.18 -15.94 13.08
C VAL A 318 6.47 -14.80 12.34
N PHE A 319 5.15 -14.83 12.24
CA PHE A 319 4.35 -13.78 11.60
C PHE A 319 4.51 -12.44 12.32
N LEU A 320 4.56 -12.45 13.66
CA LEU A 320 4.87 -11.28 14.48
C LEU A 320 6.26 -10.72 14.16
N VAL A 321 7.30 -11.57 14.18
CA VAL A 321 8.68 -11.13 13.89
C VAL A 321 8.80 -10.60 12.45
N SER A 322 8.11 -11.23 11.49
CA SER A 322 8.05 -10.76 10.11
C SER A 322 7.35 -9.42 9.98
N GLY A 323 6.26 -9.19 10.72
CA GLY A 323 5.62 -7.88 10.79
C GLY A 323 6.58 -6.76 11.17
N LEU A 324 7.45 -7.01 12.16
CA LEU A 324 8.52 -6.10 12.57
C LEU A 324 9.45 -5.81 11.39
N GLY A 325 9.96 -6.86 10.73
CA GLY A 325 10.86 -6.73 9.58
C GLY A 325 10.25 -6.00 8.39
N VAL A 326 8.98 -6.27 8.08
CA VAL A 326 8.22 -5.59 7.01
C VAL A 326 8.13 -4.10 7.30
N MET A 327 7.84 -3.70 8.55
CA MET A 327 7.73 -2.29 8.87
C MET A 327 9.10 -1.59 8.86
N VAL A 328 10.15 -2.22 9.38
CA VAL A 328 11.53 -1.70 9.29
C VAL A 328 11.92 -1.49 7.83
N TRP A 329 11.66 -2.46 6.96
CA TRP A 329 11.86 -2.35 5.52
C TRP A 329 11.10 -1.15 4.95
N ASN A 330 9.80 -1.03 5.27
CA ASN A 330 8.94 0.01 4.73
C ASN A 330 9.45 1.42 5.08
N VAL A 331 9.79 1.66 6.36
CA VAL A 331 10.33 2.95 6.82
C VAL A 331 11.57 3.33 6.03
N ILE A 332 12.52 2.40 5.88
CA ILE A 332 13.79 2.67 5.18
C ILE A 332 13.56 2.87 3.68
N ALA A 333 12.75 2.03 3.04
CA ALA A 333 12.50 2.08 1.61
C ALA A 333 11.76 3.36 1.19
N VAL A 334 10.82 3.84 2.02
CA VAL A 334 10.12 5.11 1.79
C VAL A 334 11.06 6.29 2.03
N SER A 335 11.77 6.30 3.16
CA SER A 335 12.68 7.40 3.51
C SER A 335 13.78 7.57 2.47
N LEU A 336 14.42 6.47 2.06
CA LEU A 336 15.48 6.53 1.06
C LEU A 336 14.96 7.03 -0.29
N ARG A 337 13.76 6.61 -0.70
CA ARG A 337 13.13 7.10 -1.93
C ARG A 337 12.89 8.60 -1.88
N GLN A 338 12.43 9.12 -0.75
CA GLN A 338 12.19 10.54 -0.56
C GLN A 338 13.50 11.35 -0.57
N GLN A 339 14.57 10.81 0.02
CA GLN A 339 15.85 11.50 0.13
C GLN A 339 16.63 11.59 -1.20
N VAL A 340 16.62 10.52 -1.99
CA VAL A 340 17.46 10.48 -3.22
C VAL A 340 16.73 10.94 -4.48
N THR A 341 15.40 11.13 -4.41
CA THR A 341 14.61 11.56 -5.56
C THR A 341 14.41 13.07 -5.54
N PRO A 342 14.76 13.79 -6.62
CA PRO A 342 14.49 15.22 -6.75
C PRO A 342 13.00 15.54 -6.56
N ASP A 343 12.70 16.67 -5.91
CA ASP A 343 11.32 17.09 -5.57
C ASP A 343 10.40 17.11 -6.80
N ALA A 344 10.90 17.58 -7.94
CA ALA A 344 10.16 17.63 -9.20
C ALA A 344 9.76 16.24 -9.74
N LEU A 345 10.49 15.19 -9.38
CA LEU A 345 10.27 13.82 -9.85
C LEU A 345 9.65 12.90 -8.80
N LEU A 346 9.59 13.32 -7.53
CA LEU A 346 9.16 12.47 -6.40
C LEU A 346 7.81 11.80 -6.65
N GLY A 347 6.81 12.57 -7.09
CA GLY A 347 5.48 12.04 -7.40
C GLY A 347 5.47 11.02 -8.54
N ARG A 348 6.16 11.32 -9.65
CA ARG A 348 6.24 10.47 -10.85
C ARG A 348 7.00 9.17 -10.58
N THR A 349 8.14 9.27 -9.89
CA THR A 349 8.96 8.13 -9.47
C THR A 349 8.21 7.25 -8.47
N ASN A 350 7.48 7.84 -7.52
CA ASN A 350 6.69 7.09 -6.55
C ASN A 350 5.55 6.29 -7.21
N ALA A 351 4.86 6.87 -8.20
CA ALA A 351 3.83 6.15 -8.96
C ALA A 351 4.42 4.94 -9.70
N CYS A 352 5.56 5.11 -10.38
CA CYS A 352 6.27 4.02 -11.07
C CYS A 352 6.76 2.94 -10.09
N TYR A 353 7.27 3.35 -8.93
CA TYR A 353 7.68 2.44 -7.87
C TYR A 353 6.50 1.60 -7.36
N ARG A 354 5.34 2.23 -7.11
CA ARG A 354 4.12 1.54 -6.67
C ARG A 354 3.60 0.54 -7.69
N LEU A 355 3.65 0.89 -8.98
CA LEU A 355 3.29 -0.04 -10.05
C LEU A 355 4.12 -1.32 -9.98
N LEU A 356 5.45 -1.21 -9.80
CA LEU A 356 6.31 -2.38 -9.64
C LEU A 356 6.08 -3.10 -8.32
N ALA A 357 5.88 -2.35 -7.23
CA ALA A 357 5.70 -2.91 -5.91
C ALA A 357 4.40 -3.72 -5.80
N TRP A 358 3.27 -3.20 -6.30
CA TRP A 358 1.95 -3.80 -6.11
C TRP A 358 1.43 -4.51 -7.36
N GLY A 359 1.90 -4.15 -8.55
CA GLY A 359 1.46 -4.76 -9.80
C GLY A 359 1.82 -6.24 -9.94
N LEU A 360 2.78 -6.76 -9.15
CA LEU A 360 3.12 -8.18 -9.12
C LEU A 360 2.26 -9.02 -8.17
N GLN A 361 1.41 -8.40 -7.34
CA GLN A 361 0.48 -9.11 -6.46
C GLN A 361 -0.49 -10.04 -7.19
N PRO A 362 -1.20 -9.62 -8.26
CA PRO A 362 -2.10 -10.52 -9.00
C PRO A 362 -1.35 -11.70 -9.61
N VAL A 363 -0.12 -11.48 -10.09
CA VAL A 363 0.73 -12.57 -10.60
C VAL A 363 1.05 -13.56 -9.49
N GLY A 364 1.42 -13.07 -8.30
CA GLY A 364 1.67 -13.92 -7.13
C GLY A 364 0.45 -14.73 -6.70
N ALA A 365 -0.72 -14.09 -6.63
CA ALA A 365 -1.96 -14.77 -6.26
C ALA A 365 -2.36 -15.85 -7.27
N PHE A 366 -2.23 -15.57 -8.57
CA PHE A 366 -2.46 -16.54 -9.64
C PHE A 366 -1.51 -17.74 -9.53
N LEU A 367 -0.20 -17.48 -9.42
CA LEU A 367 0.81 -18.53 -9.30
C LEU A 367 0.60 -19.36 -8.02
N GLY A 368 0.23 -18.73 -6.90
CA GLY A 368 -0.10 -19.44 -5.66
C GLY A 368 -1.28 -20.39 -5.83
N GLY A 369 -2.34 -19.95 -6.51
CA GLY A 369 -3.48 -20.81 -6.82
C GLY A 369 -3.13 -21.96 -7.76
N VAL A 370 -2.37 -21.70 -8.84
CA VAL A 370 -1.95 -22.72 -9.82
C VAL A 370 -1.04 -23.77 -9.16
N ILE A 371 0.01 -23.33 -8.46
CA ILE A 371 0.93 -24.25 -7.77
C ILE A 371 0.19 -25.02 -6.67
N GLY A 372 -0.70 -24.34 -5.94
CA GLY A 372 -1.54 -24.95 -4.91
C GLY A 372 -2.45 -26.05 -5.46
N GLN A 373 -3.04 -25.83 -6.64
CA GLN A 373 -3.93 -26.79 -7.30
C GLN A 373 -3.16 -27.98 -7.90
N ALA A 374 -1.99 -27.73 -8.50
CA ALA A 374 -1.24 -28.76 -9.22
C ALA A 374 -0.34 -29.61 -8.31
N PHE A 375 0.24 -29.01 -7.26
CA PHE A 375 1.26 -29.64 -6.42
C PHE A 375 0.90 -29.63 -4.91
N GLY A 376 -0.25 -29.07 -4.54
CA GLY A 376 -0.66 -28.90 -3.15
C GLY A 376 -0.11 -27.62 -2.50
N LEU A 377 -0.51 -27.37 -1.24
CA LEU A 377 -0.26 -26.09 -0.57
C LEU A 377 1.20 -25.89 -0.14
N ARG A 378 1.90 -26.95 0.31
CA ARG A 378 3.27 -26.82 0.83
C ARG A 378 4.29 -26.31 -0.21
N PRO A 379 4.29 -26.79 -1.46
CA PRO A 379 5.15 -26.23 -2.50
C PRO A 379 4.97 -24.72 -2.72
N VAL A 380 3.76 -24.19 -2.54
CA VAL A 380 3.50 -22.75 -2.66
C VAL A 380 4.35 -21.95 -1.66
N PHE A 381 4.41 -22.40 -0.41
CA PHE A 381 5.21 -21.77 0.65
C PHE A 381 6.72 -21.87 0.39
N VAL A 382 7.19 -23.01 -0.13
CA VAL A 382 8.61 -23.20 -0.50
C VAL A 382 9.02 -22.28 -1.65
N VAL A 383 8.19 -22.19 -2.69
CA VAL A 383 8.43 -21.31 -3.84
C VAL A 383 8.40 -19.85 -3.39
N ALA A 384 7.41 -19.44 -2.61
CA ALA A 384 7.34 -18.09 -2.06
C ALA A 384 8.57 -17.74 -1.20
N ALA A 385 9.01 -18.66 -0.33
CA ALA A 385 10.23 -18.48 0.46
C ALA A 385 11.48 -18.36 -0.41
N SER A 386 11.58 -19.17 -1.47
CA SER A 386 12.71 -19.10 -2.41
C SER A 386 12.73 -17.77 -3.17
N LEU A 387 11.58 -17.31 -3.67
CA LEU A 387 11.46 -16.00 -4.32
C LEU A 387 11.81 -14.85 -3.38
N SER A 388 11.37 -14.94 -2.11
CA SER A 388 11.78 -14.01 -1.07
C SER A 388 13.29 -14.05 -0.82
N ALA A 389 13.89 -15.23 -0.69
CA ALA A 389 15.33 -15.39 -0.48
C ALA A 389 16.15 -14.80 -1.64
N LEU A 390 15.66 -14.93 -2.89
CA LEU A 390 16.30 -14.32 -4.07
C LEU A 390 16.36 -12.79 -3.97
N THR A 391 15.46 -12.14 -3.23
CA THR A 391 15.56 -10.69 -2.99
C THR A 391 16.84 -10.31 -2.25
N ALA A 392 17.45 -11.22 -1.48
CA ALA A 392 18.72 -10.99 -0.80
C ALA A 392 19.86 -10.66 -1.77
N LEU A 393 19.79 -11.12 -3.04
CA LEU A 393 20.75 -10.72 -4.08
C LEU A 393 20.74 -9.20 -4.33
N GLY A 394 19.59 -8.55 -4.13
CA GLY A 394 19.48 -7.10 -4.21
C GLY A 394 20.28 -6.36 -3.12
N LEU A 395 20.53 -7.00 -1.97
CA LEU A 395 21.34 -6.44 -0.90
C LEU A 395 22.82 -6.30 -1.29
N LEU A 396 23.29 -7.06 -2.29
CA LEU A 396 24.63 -6.88 -2.87
C LEU A 396 24.77 -5.52 -3.57
N VAL A 397 23.65 -4.94 -3.99
CA VAL A 397 23.59 -3.63 -4.65
C VAL A 397 23.19 -2.52 -3.67
N VAL A 398 22.28 -2.80 -2.74
CA VAL A 398 21.78 -1.86 -1.74
C VAL A 398 22.63 -1.93 -0.46
N THR A 399 23.90 -1.55 -0.58
CA THR A 399 24.85 -1.48 0.55
C THR A 399 24.80 -0.13 1.25
N ASN A 400 25.29 -0.03 2.49
CA ASN A 400 25.36 1.25 3.22
C ASN A 400 26.14 2.30 2.42
N ARG A 401 27.20 1.89 1.71
CA ARG A 401 27.99 2.77 0.85
C ARG A 401 27.19 3.24 -0.36
N ALA A 402 26.53 2.32 -1.08
CA ALA A 402 25.71 2.69 -2.24
C ALA A 402 24.53 3.61 -1.87
N ILE A 403 23.99 3.45 -0.66
CA ILE A 403 22.97 4.35 -0.12
C ILE A 403 23.56 5.74 0.14
N ALA A 404 24.68 5.82 0.88
CA ALA A 404 25.34 7.09 1.19
C ALA A 404 25.78 7.84 -0.08
N ASP A 405 26.35 7.13 -1.06
CA ASP A 405 26.76 7.72 -2.34
C ASP A 405 25.55 8.31 -3.10
N ALA A 406 24.39 7.64 -3.04
CA ALA A 406 23.17 8.13 -3.68
C ALA A 406 22.58 9.36 -2.97
N GLU A 407 22.64 9.42 -1.64
CA GLU A 407 22.23 10.59 -0.87
C GLU A 407 23.14 11.79 -1.15
N ALA A 408 24.46 11.61 -1.12
CA ALA A 408 25.42 12.66 -1.41
C ALA A 408 25.25 13.23 -2.83
N ALA A 409 24.96 12.37 -3.82
CA ALA A 409 24.67 12.80 -5.18
C ALA A 409 23.38 13.63 -5.29
N ALA A 410 22.35 13.27 -4.51
CA ALA A 410 21.10 14.03 -4.47
C ALA A 410 21.28 15.40 -3.80
N GLU A 411 22.03 15.47 -2.70
CA GLU A 411 22.37 16.72 -2.01
C GLU A 411 23.19 17.67 -2.90
N ALA A 412 24.20 17.14 -3.62
CA ALA A 412 24.99 17.93 -4.56
C ALA A 412 24.14 18.48 -5.72
N GLY A 413 23.17 17.70 -6.23
CA GLY A 413 22.23 18.15 -7.25
C GLY A 413 21.33 19.28 -6.76
N ALA A 414 20.80 19.16 -5.55
CA ALA A 414 19.95 20.18 -4.94
C ALA A 414 20.69 21.51 -4.68
N GLN A 415 22.00 21.46 -4.38
CA GLN A 415 22.83 22.65 -4.19
C GLN A 415 23.23 23.33 -5.51
N ALA A 416 23.24 22.61 -6.63
CA ALA A 416 23.56 23.17 -7.95
C ALA A 416 22.39 23.93 -8.61
N GLU A 417 21.15 23.53 -8.35
CA GLU A 417 19.94 24.18 -8.88
C GLU A 417 19.74 25.66 -8.50
N PRO A 418 20.03 26.14 -7.27
CA PRO A 418 19.85 27.56 -6.92
C PRO A 418 20.77 28.52 -7.72
N GLY A 419 21.90 28.05 -8.27
CA GLY A 419 22.81 28.88 -9.06
C GLY A 419 22.28 29.23 -10.48
N ALA A 420 21.48 28.34 -11.08
CA ALA A 420 20.91 28.57 -12.41
C ALA A 420 19.75 29.58 -12.39
N ALA A 421 18.96 29.62 -11.31
CA ALA A 421 17.89 30.61 -11.15
C ALA A 421 18.43 32.03 -10.86
N ALA A 422 19.55 32.14 -10.15
CA ALA A 422 20.20 33.43 -9.88
C ALA A 422 20.90 34.00 -11.13
N ALA A 423 21.51 33.16 -11.97
CA ALA A 423 22.15 33.58 -13.22
C ALA A 423 21.14 34.13 -14.25
N VAL A 424 19.93 33.55 -14.33
CA VAL A 424 18.87 34.03 -15.23
C VAL A 424 18.27 35.38 -14.76
N GLY A 425 18.26 35.65 -13.45
CA GLY A 425 17.85 36.95 -12.91
C GLY A 425 18.88 38.07 -13.17
N SER A 426 20.16 37.74 -13.06
CA SER A 426 21.29 38.67 -13.32
C SER A 426 21.35 39.14 -14.77
N ASP A 427 21.18 38.23 -15.74
CA ASP A 427 21.20 38.60 -17.16
C ASP A 427 19.97 39.41 -17.61
N ALA A 428 18.83 39.24 -16.92
CA ALA A 428 17.62 40.02 -17.16
C ALA A 428 17.74 41.47 -16.65
N GLU A 429 18.38 41.69 -15.49
CA GLU A 429 18.64 43.05 -14.99
C GLU A 429 19.72 43.78 -15.82
N ALA A 430 20.75 43.08 -16.29
CA ALA A 430 21.79 43.68 -17.15
C ALA A 430 21.27 44.10 -18.54
N THR A 431 20.23 43.43 -19.04
CA THR A 431 19.60 43.76 -20.35
C THR A 431 18.63 44.94 -20.25
N VAL A 432 18.10 45.23 -19.05
CA VAL A 432 17.22 46.40 -18.82
C VAL A 432 18.02 47.67 -18.55
N ALA A 433 19.17 47.57 -17.87
CA ALA A 433 20.05 48.72 -17.58
C ALA A 433 20.79 49.28 -18.82
N SER A 434 20.80 48.57 -19.95
CA SER A 434 21.46 48.99 -21.20
C SER A 434 20.50 49.62 -22.24
N ARG A 435 19.23 49.87 -21.87
CA ARG A 435 18.21 50.54 -22.70
C ARG A 435 17.79 51.91 -22.16
N GLU A 436 18.72 52.72 -21.69
CA GLU A 436 18.51 54.18 -21.69
C GLU A 436 19.12 54.78 -22.96
N PRO A 437 18.32 55.26 -23.92
CA PRO A 437 18.76 56.28 -24.85
C PRO A 437 18.50 57.65 -24.21
N GLY A 438 19.58 58.41 -24.06
CA GLY A 438 19.50 59.83 -23.76
C GLY A 438 18.88 60.65 -24.89
N GLU A 439 18.63 61.90 -24.51
CA GLU A 439 18.42 63.10 -25.32
C GLU A 439 17.06 63.30 -26.03
N GLY A 440 16.45 64.43 -25.68
CA GLY A 440 15.21 64.99 -26.22
C GLY A 440 14.58 65.99 -25.26
#